data_AF-A0A231HJW7-F1
#
_entry.id   AF-A0A231HJW7-F1
#
_cell.length_a   1.000
_cell.length_b   1.000
_cell.length_c   1.000
_cell.angle_alpha   90.00
_cell.angle_beta   90.00
_cell.angle_gamma   90.00
#
_symmetry.space_group_name_H-M   'P 1'
#
loop_
_entity.id
_entity.type
_entity.pdbx_description
1 polymer ?
#
loop_
_entity_poly.entity_id
_entity_poly.type
_entity_poly.pdbx_seq_one_letter_code
_entity_poly.pdbx_strand_id
1 'polypeptide(L)'
;MALKVFDLQCELGHVFEGWFGSDDNYESQQARGLLTCPVCNSKQVAKKLTASRINRGRSRVQAPNPPAEASTAASVAPSHPARSAELAAPAMSQLAALQAEVMHKVRDIIRNTENVGPRFAEEALRMHHGEVEERAIRGTATPEEREALAEEGVTVLPVPDYLDDDRMQ
;
A
#
# COMPACT_ATOMS: atom_id res chain seq x y z
N MET A 1 23.50 9.97 21.61
CA MET A 1 23.27 8.71 20.87
C MET A 1 22.95 9.08 19.43
N ALA A 2 23.75 8.63 18.45
CA ALA A 2 23.49 8.91 17.04
C ALA A 2 22.67 7.76 16.45
N LEU A 3 21.59 8.08 15.73
CA LEU A 3 20.78 7.11 14.99
C LEU A 3 21.36 6.94 13.58
N LYS A 4 21.38 5.69 13.09
CA LYS A 4 21.72 5.33 11.72
C LYS A 4 20.45 5.07 10.93
N VAL A 5 20.33 5.69 9.76
CA VAL A 5 19.21 5.48 8.84
C VAL A 5 19.69 4.57 7.71
N PHE A 6 18.93 3.52 7.42
CA PHE A 6 19.18 2.61 6.31
C PHE A 6 17.98 2.54 5.39
N ASP A 7 18.24 2.53 4.08
CA ASP A 7 17.24 2.17 3.07
C ASP A 7 17.05 0.64 3.08
N LEU A 8 15.83 0.20 3.34
CA LEU A 8 15.43 -1.20 3.36
C LEU A 8 14.48 -1.51 2.20
N GLN A 9 14.52 -2.74 1.73
CA GLN A 9 13.64 -3.23 0.66
C GLN A 9 13.11 -4.62 0.99
N CYS A 10 11.82 -4.86 0.76
CA CYS A 10 11.24 -6.20 0.88
C CYS A 10 11.27 -6.99 -0.44
N GLU A 11 10.94 -8.28 -0.39
CA GLU A 11 10.89 -9.16 -1.58
C GLU A 11 9.95 -8.67 -2.71
N LEU A 12 8.89 -7.93 -2.35
CA LEU A 12 7.94 -7.35 -3.30
C LEU A 12 8.42 -6.01 -3.88
N GLY A 13 9.62 -5.56 -3.50
CA GLY A 13 10.25 -4.35 -4.04
C GLY A 13 9.89 -3.06 -3.31
N HIS A 14 9.04 -3.08 -2.28
CA HIS A 14 8.73 -1.89 -1.48
C HIS A 14 9.97 -1.38 -0.74
N VAL A 15 10.29 -0.09 -0.90
CA VAL A 15 11.43 0.58 -0.26
C VAL A 15 10.93 1.43 0.90
N PHE A 16 11.61 1.36 2.04
CA PHE A 16 11.29 2.13 3.24
C PHE A 16 12.54 2.38 4.09
N GLU A 17 12.49 3.37 4.97
CA GLU A 17 13.62 3.72 5.84
C GLU A 17 13.51 3.02 7.21
N GLY A 18 14.63 2.49 7.70
CA GLY A 18 14.77 1.93 9.03
C GLY A 18 15.75 2.72 9.88
N TRP A 19 15.36 3.05 11.11
CA TRP A 19 16.13 3.88 12.04
C TRP A 19 16.68 3.01 13.17
N PHE A 20 18.00 2.88 13.26
CA PHE A 20 18.67 1.96 14.18
C PHE A 20 19.69 2.67 15.07
N GLY A 21 19.89 2.17 16.29
CA GLY A 21 20.90 2.70 17.21
C GLY A 21 22.35 2.40 16.79
N SER A 22 22.56 1.35 15.98
CA SER A 22 23.85 0.92 15.44
C SER A 22 23.64 -0.05 14.27
N ASP A 23 24.71 -0.40 13.54
CA ASP A 23 24.65 -1.48 12.52
C ASP A 23 24.38 -2.83 13.19
N ASP A 24 25.03 -3.13 14.32
CA ASP A 24 24.81 -4.38 15.08
C ASP A 24 23.33 -4.54 15.49
N ASN A 25 22.67 -3.43 15.82
CA ASN A 25 21.25 -3.44 16.17
C ASN A 25 20.39 -3.88 14.97
N TYR A 26 20.65 -3.34 13.78
CA TYR A 26 19.99 -3.78 12.54
C TYR A 26 20.23 -5.27 12.28
N GLU A 27 21.49 -5.73 12.33
CA GLU A 27 21.84 -7.14 12.07
C GLU A 27 21.15 -8.08 13.06
N SER A 28 21.14 -7.72 14.35
CA SER A 28 20.46 -8.52 15.38
C SER A 28 18.94 -8.60 15.18
N GLN A 29 18.30 -7.51 14.75
CA GLN A 29 16.86 -7.49 14.47
C GLN A 29 16.52 -8.27 13.19
N GLN A 30 17.38 -8.20 12.18
CA GLN A 30 17.23 -8.96 10.94
C GLN A 30 17.37 -10.46 11.21
N ALA A 31 18.41 -10.89 11.95
CA ALA A 31 18.64 -12.29 12.29
C ALA A 31 17.50 -12.90 13.13
N ARG A 32 16.85 -12.07 13.96
CA ARG A 32 15.69 -12.47 14.77
C ARG A 32 14.36 -12.41 14.02
N GLY A 33 14.35 -11.96 12.76
CA GLY A 33 13.14 -11.82 11.95
C GLY A 33 12.13 -10.81 12.50
N LEU A 34 12.63 -9.76 13.18
CA LEU A 34 11.80 -8.71 13.78
C LEU A 34 11.50 -7.56 12.82
N LEU A 35 12.22 -7.48 11.70
CA LEU A 35 12.00 -6.46 10.68
C LEU A 35 10.84 -6.89 9.77
N THR A 36 9.86 -6.01 9.61
CA THR A 36 8.70 -6.22 8.74
C THR A 36 8.51 -5.05 7.79
N CYS A 37 8.05 -5.36 6.57
CA CYS A 37 7.67 -4.33 5.61
C CYS A 37 6.36 -3.65 6.05
N PRO A 38 6.30 -2.31 6.17
CA PRO A 38 5.07 -1.62 6.59
C PRO A 38 3.96 -1.65 5.53
N VAL A 39 4.28 -2.03 4.29
CA VAL A 39 3.31 -2.06 3.17
C VAL A 39 2.64 -3.43 3.04
N CYS A 40 3.41 -4.52 3.15
CA CYS A 40 2.92 -5.87 2.89
C CYS A 40 3.12 -6.85 4.06
N ASN A 41 3.70 -6.39 5.17
CA ASN A 41 3.98 -7.20 6.36
C ASN A 41 4.94 -8.40 6.13
N SER A 42 5.65 -8.45 4.99
CA SER A 42 6.68 -9.46 4.75
C SER A 42 7.87 -9.28 5.70
N LYS A 43 8.38 -10.40 6.23
CA LYS A 43 9.59 -10.47 7.08
C LYS A 43 10.88 -10.53 6.26
N GLN A 44 10.78 -10.70 4.94
CA GLN A 44 11.93 -10.75 4.04
C GLN A 44 12.34 -9.33 3.65
N VAL A 45 13.19 -8.73 4.48
CA VAL A 45 13.68 -7.35 4.34
C VAL A 45 15.21 -7.34 4.26
N ALA A 46 15.76 -6.61 3.29
CA ALA A 46 17.19 -6.46 3.10
C ALA A 46 17.61 -4.99 2.98
N LYS A 47 18.81 -4.66 3.47
CA LYS A 47 19.44 -3.34 3.29
C LYS A 47 19.79 -3.12 1.84
N LYS A 48 19.35 -2.01 1.28
CA LYS A 48 19.66 -1.61 -0.09
C LYS A 48 21.09 -1.09 -0.15
N LEU A 49 21.91 -1.67 -1.04
CA LEU A 49 23.26 -1.19 -1.27
C LEU A 49 23.20 0.13 -2.05
N THR A 50 23.58 1.23 -1.41
CA THR A 50 23.75 2.52 -2.09
C THR A 50 25.06 2.49 -2.87
N ALA A 51 24.98 2.48 -4.20
CA ALA A 51 26.17 2.55 -5.03
C ALA A 51 26.79 3.96 -4.97
N SER A 52 27.85 4.12 -4.20
CA SER A 52 28.70 5.32 -4.25
C SER A 52 29.33 5.42 -5.64
N ARG A 53 28.92 6.43 -6.42
CA ARG A 53 29.51 6.71 -7.74
C ARG A 53 30.92 7.28 -7.55
N ILE A 54 31.92 6.41 -7.44
CA ILE A 54 33.34 6.82 -7.50
C ILE A 54 33.68 7.10 -8.97
N ASN A 55 33.70 8.38 -9.33
CA ASN A 55 34.34 8.82 -10.56
C ASN A 55 35.86 8.78 -10.36
N ARG A 56 36.51 7.65 -10.67
CA ARG A 56 37.99 7.62 -10.76
C ARG A 56 38.40 8.55 -11.90
N GLY A 57 39.01 9.67 -11.56
CA GLY A 57 39.40 10.72 -12.51
C GLY A 57 40.22 10.16 -13.67
N ARG A 58 39.73 10.35 -14.90
CA ARG A 58 40.52 10.21 -16.11
C ARG A 58 41.55 11.34 -16.11
N SER A 59 42.82 11.01 -15.90
CA SER A 59 43.91 11.91 -16.25
C SER A 59 43.84 12.15 -17.76
N ARG A 60 43.48 13.37 -18.13
CA ARG A 60 43.38 13.84 -19.50
C ARG A 60 44.78 13.94 -20.08
N VAL A 61 45.19 12.94 -20.85
CA VAL A 61 46.22 13.12 -21.89
C VAL A 61 45.48 13.25 -23.20
N GLN A 62 45.40 14.48 -23.70
CA GLN A 62 44.89 14.79 -25.03
C GLN A 62 46.05 14.71 -26.01
N ALA A 63 45.98 13.78 -26.95
CA ALA A 63 46.86 13.69 -28.11
C ALA A 63 46.00 13.72 -29.40
N PRO A 64 46.53 14.26 -30.51
CA PRO A 64 45.74 14.81 -31.61
C PRO A 64 45.19 13.75 -32.58
N ASN A 65 44.04 14.05 -33.19
CA ASN A 65 43.33 13.23 -34.18
C ASN A 65 44.18 12.94 -35.43
N PRO A 66 44.16 11.70 -35.96
CA PRO A 66 44.46 11.39 -37.36
C PRO A 66 43.17 11.30 -38.22
N PRO A 67 43.25 11.49 -39.56
CA PRO A 67 42.13 11.27 -40.48
C PRO A 67 41.87 9.77 -40.73
N ALA A 68 40.62 9.48 -41.03
CA ALA A 68 40.03 8.18 -41.32
C ALA A 68 40.54 7.52 -42.62
N GLU A 69 40.48 6.18 -42.69
CA GLU A 69 39.72 5.43 -43.71
C GLU A 69 39.73 3.90 -43.47
N ALA A 70 38.51 3.31 -43.47
CA ALA A 70 38.06 1.96 -43.88
C ALA A 70 38.79 0.68 -43.37
N SER A 71 38.14 -0.44 -43.03
CA SER A 71 36.76 -0.89 -42.89
C SER A 71 36.85 -2.37 -42.47
N THR A 72 36.01 -2.89 -41.56
CA THR A 72 35.30 -4.18 -41.70
C THR A 72 34.57 -4.63 -40.42
N ALA A 73 33.34 -5.10 -40.66
CA ALA A 73 32.57 -6.10 -39.91
C ALA A 73 31.89 -5.74 -38.57
N ALA A 74 30.58 -5.46 -38.73
CA ALA A 74 29.47 -6.09 -38.02
C ALA A 74 29.25 -5.80 -36.52
N SER A 75 28.15 -5.12 -36.21
CA SER A 75 26.92 -5.79 -35.77
C SER A 75 26.06 -4.84 -34.94
N VAL A 76 24.94 -4.44 -35.56
CA VAL A 76 23.63 -4.18 -34.98
C VAL A 76 23.61 -3.58 -33.57
N ALA A 77 23.31 -2.29 -33.49
CA ALA A 77 22.82 -1.65 -32.27
C ALA A 77 21.45 -2.24 -31.88
N PRO A 78 21.27 -2.79 -30.66
CA PRO A 78 19.95 -2.91 -30.08
C PRO A 78 19.68 -1.62 -29.30
N SER A 79 18.74 -0.85 -29.85
CA SER A 79 17.52 -0.43 -29.15
C SER A 79 17.63 -0.26 -27.63
N HIS A 80 17.45 0.98 -27.18
CA HIS A 80 16.96 1.26 -25.83
C HIS A 80 15.78 0.32 -25.47
N PRO A 81 15.77 -0.33 -24.30
CA PRO A 81 14.54 -0.64 -23.62
C PRO A 81 14.30 0.45 -22.57
N ALA A 82 14.03 1.66 -23.04
CA ALA A 82 13.31 2.66 -22.25
C ALA A 82 11.83 2.60 -22.64
N ARG A 83 11.19 1.42 -22.61
CA ARG A 83 9.78 1.23 -22.99
C ARG A 83 9.05 0.07 -22.32
N SER A 84 9.38 -0.29 -21.08
CA SER A 84 8.56 -1.25 -20.31
C SER A 84 7.96 -0.70 -19.00
N ALA A 85 8.27 0.54 -18.61
CA ALA A 85 7.66 1.18 -17.44
C ALA A 85 6.49 2.14 -17.77
N GLU A 86 6.40 2.64 -19.01
CA GLU A 86 5.43 3.69 -19.38
C GLU A 86 4.00 3.18 -19.65
N LEU A 87 3.82 1.87 -19.90
CA LEU A 87 2.51 1.29 -20.19
C LEU A 87 1.75 0.82 -18.94
N ALA A 88 2.45 0.66 -17.79
CA ALA A 88 1.83 0.25 -16.53
C ALA A 88 1.42 1.45 -15.65
N ALA A 89 2.10 2.59 -15.78
CA ALA A 89 1.80 3.81 -15.02
C ALA A 89 0.38 4.38 -15.25
N PRO A 90 -0.14 4.51 -16.49
CA PRO A 90 -1.51 5.00 -16.71
C PRO A 90 -2.56 3.98 -16.27
N ALA A 91 -2.27 2.68 -16.38
CA ALA A 91 -3.17 1.63 -15.91
C ALA A 91 -3.27 1.61 -14.37
N MET A 92 -2.14 1.81 -13.67
CA MET A 92 -2.12 1.92 -12.21
C MET A 92 -2.77 3.21 -11.70
N SER A 93 -2.56 4.35 -12.38
CA SER A 93 -3.21 5.61 -11.99
C SER A 93 -4.73 5.59 -12.26
N GLN A 94 -5.15 4.97 -13.36
CA GLN A 94 -6.57 4.77 -13.65
C GLN A 94 -7.21 3.81 -12.64
N LEU A 95 -6.54 2.72 -12.27
CA LEU A 95 -7.00 1.82 -11.22
C LEU A 95 -7.07 2.53 -9.86
N ALA A 96 -6.08 3.35 -9.51
CA ALA A 96 -6.08 4.15 -8.28
C ALA A 96 -7.22 5.19 -8.27
N ALA A 97 -7.49 5.84 -9.40
CA ALA A 97 -8.60 6.78 -9.53
C ALA A 97 -9.96 6.08 -9.35
N LEU A 98 -10.14 4.91 -9.97
CA LEU A 98 -11.35 4.08 -9.79
C LEU A 98 -11.49 3.64 -8.34
N GLN A 99 -10.41 3.21 -7.68
CA GLN A 99 -10.42 2.85 -6.26
C GLN A 99 -10.83 4.05 -5.39
N ALA A 100 -10.28 5.24 -5.64
CA ALA A 100 -10.64 6.44 -4.90
C ALA A 100 -12.12 6.80 -5.08
N GLU A 101 -12.66 6.69 -6.30
CA GLU A 101 -14.07 6.94 -6.57
C GLU A 101 -14.99 5.94 -5.85
N VAL A 102 -14.64 4.65 -5.87
CA VAL A 102 -15.37 3.61 -5.12
C VAL A 102 -15.37 3.91 -3.63
N MET A 103 -14.21 4.25 -3.06
CA MET A 103 -14.10 4.58 -1.63
C MET A 103 -14.90 5.83 -1.26
N HIS A 104 -14.97 6.83 -2.14
CA HIS A 104 -15.80 8.01 -1.92
C HIS A 104 -17.29 7.63 -1.87
N LYS A 105 -17.76 6.82 -2.82
CA LYS A 105 -19.16 6.37 -2.87
C LYS A 105 -19.53 5.52 -1.66
N VAL A 106 -18.65 4.61 -1.22
CA VAL A 106 -18.88 3.81 -0.01
C VAL A 106 -19.02 4.71 1.22
N ARG A 107 -18.15 5.73 1.36
CA ARG A 107 -18.24 6.70 2.45
C ARG A 107 -19.54 7.51 2.41
N ASP A 108 -19.98 7.93 1.23
CA ASP A 108 -21.23 8.68 1.08
C ASP A 108 -22.45 7.83 1.45
N ILE A 109 -22.48 6.56 1.05
CA ILE A 109 -23.53 5.61 1.46
C ILE A 109 -23.56 5.52 2.98
N ILE A 110 -22.40 5.30 3.62
CA ILE A 110 -22.32 5.19 5.07
C ILE A 110 -22.85 6.47 5.71
N ARG A 111 -22.36 7.65 5.33
CA ARG A 111 -22.80 8.94 5.89
C ARG A 111 -24.30 9.20 5.77
N ASN A 112 -24.91 8.74 4.68
CA ASN A 112 -26.35 8.90 4.43
C ASN A 112 -27.23 7.84 5.13
N THR A 113 -26.66 7.00 6.01
CA THR A 113 -27.41 6.11 6.89
C THR A 113 -27.58 6.71 8.28
N GLU A 114 -28.70 6.42 8.94
CA GLU A 114 -28.99 6.83 10.32
C GLU A 114 -28.18 5.96 11.30
N ASN A 115 -27.36 6.58 12.16
CA ASN A 115 -26.62 5.87 13.19
C ASN A 115 -27.47 5.69 14.46
N VAL A 116 -27.99 4.47 14.67
CA VAL A 116 -28.80 4.11 15.84
C VAL A 116 -27.97 3.56 17.00
N GLY A 117 -26.65 3.45 16.82
CA GLY A 117 -25.69 3.01 17.85
C GLY A 117 -26.00 1.61 18.39
N PRO A 118 -26.06 1.40 19.71
CA PRO A 118 -26.27 0.08 20.31
C PRO A 118 -27.68 -0.48 20.11
N ARG A 119 -28.65 0.34 19.65
CA ARG A 119 -30.03 -0.12 19.39
C ARG A 119 -30.19 -0.75 18.00
N PHE A 120 -29.09 -1.02 17.31
CA PHE A 120 -29.13 -1.51 15.93
C PHE A 120 -29.89 -2.83 15.79
N ALA A 121 -29.63 -3.80 16.67
CA ALA A 121 -30.29 -5.10 16.59
C ALA A 121 -31.82 -4.98 16.81
N GLU A 122 -32.23 -4.20 17.81
CA GLU A 122 -33.64 -3.93 18.08
C GLU A 122 -34.33 -3.23 16.90
N GLU A 123 -33.75 -2.13 16.39
CA GLU A 123 -34.34 -1.38 15.26
C GLU A 123 -34.38 -2.23 13.98
N ALA A 124 -33.35 -3.04 13.71
CA ALA A 124 -33.30 -3.91 12.54
C ALA A 124 -34.41 -4.99 12.58
N LEU A 125 -34.67 -5.59 13.74
CA LEU A 125 -35.80 -6.53 13.91
C LEU A 125 -37.15 -5.84 13.76
N ARG A 126 -37.32 -4.66 14.37
CA ARG A 126 -38.55 -3.88 14.25
C ARG A 126 -38.84 -3.51 12.80
N MET A 127 -37.82 -3.15 12.03
CA MET A 127 -37.94 -2.93 10.58
C MET A 127 -38.29 -4.21 9.84
N HIS A 128 -37.63 -5.33 10.15
CA HIS A 128 -37.90 -6.63 9.52
C HIS A 128 -39.34 -7.12 9.75
N HIS A 129 -39.90 -6.87 10.93
CA HIS A 129 -41.28 -7.20 11.29
C HIS A 129 -42.32 -6.16 10.81
N GLY A 130 -41.88 -5.05 10.22
CA GLY A 130 -42.76 -3.99 9.74
C GLY A 130 -43.39 -3.12 10.84
N GLU A 131 -42.80 -3.09 12.05
CA GLU A 131 -43.26 -2.24 13.15
C GLU A 131 -42.87 -0.77 12.97
N VAL A 132 -41.82 -0.51 12.20
CA VAL A 132 -41.32 0.83 11.87
C VAL A 132 -41.02 0.93 10.38
N GLU A 133 -40.95 2.16 9.87
CA GLU A 133 -40.63 2.44 8.46
C GLU A 133 -39.21 1.98 8.11
N GLU A 134 -39.07 1.34 6.94
CA GLU A 134 -37.78 0.92 6.39
C GLU A 134 -36.93 2.13 6.03
N ARG A 135 -35.72 2.18 6.59
CA ARG A 135 -34.72 3.23 6.31
C ARG A 135 -33.32 2.68 6.45
N ALA A 136 -32.34 3.36 5.87
CA ALA A 136 -30.95 2.92 5.97
C ALA A 136 -30.41 3.21 7.38
N ILE A 137 -30.25 2.18 8.20
CA ILE A 137 -29.71 2.28 9.56
C ILE A 137 -28.30 1.67 9.65
N ARG A 138 -27.46 2.25 10.51
CA ARG A 138 -26.17 1.69 10.93
C ARG A 138 -26.05 1.73 12.45
N GLY A 139 -25.21 0.89 13.02
CA GLY A 139 -24.91 0.92 14.44
C GLY A 139 -24.02 -0.24 14.86
N THR A 140 -24.07 -0.57 16.15
CA THR A 140 -23.24 -1.61 16.75
C THR A 140 -24.11 -2.77 17.20
N ALA A 141 -23.64 -3.99 16.98
CA ALA A 141 -24.25 -5.21 17.50
C ALA A 141 -23.17 -6.13 18.06
N THR A 142 -23.48 -6.81 19.16
CA THR A 142 -22.61 -7.86 19.70
C THR A 142 -22.60 -9.08 18.78
N PRO A 143 -21.64 -10.02 18.95
CA PRO A 143 -21.65 -11.28 18.21
C PRO A 143 -22.95 -12.06 18.37
N GLU A 144 -23.49 -12.09 19.60
CA GLU A 144 -24.73 -12.80 19.93
C GLU A 144 -25.95 -12.15 19.24
N GLU A 145 -26.03 -10.81 19.26
CA GLU A 145 -27.09 -10.07 18.57
C GLU A 145 -27.04 -10.26 17.05
N ARG A 146 -25.84 -10.31 16.46
CA ARG A 146 -25.67 -10.60 15.03
C ARG A 146 -26.14 -11.99 14.65
N GLU A 147 -25.91 -12.97 15.51
CA GLU A 147 -26.36 -14.35 15.28
C GLU A 147 -27.89 -14.43 15.37
N ALA A 148 -28.49 -13.81 16.39
CA ALA A 148 -29.95 -13.70 16.49
C ALA A 148 -30.57 -13.01 15.26
N LEU A 149 -29.97 -11.92 14.77
CA LEU A 149 -30.41 -11.26 13.54
C LEU A 149 -30.36 -12.20 12.34
N ALA A 150 -29.31 -13.03 12.22
CA ALA A 150 -29.18 -13.98 11.12
C ALA A 150 -30.21 -15.12 11.21
N GLU A 151 -30.51 -15.61 12.41
CA GLU A 151 -31.56 -16.61 12.67
C GLU A 151 -32.95 -16.10 12.30
N GLU A 152 -33.24 -14.84 12.60
CA GLU A 152 -34.49 -14.15 12.24
C GLU A 152 -34.53 -13.77 10.75
N GLY A 153 -33.45 -13.97 9.99
CA GLY A 153 -33.38 -13.68 8.55
C GLY A 153 -33.01 -12.24 8.19
N VAL A 154 -32.53 -11.45 9.15
CA VAL A 154 -32.02 -10.09 8.94
C VAL A 154 -30.58 -10.12 8.45
N THR A 155 -30.36 -9.65 7.21
CA THR A 155 -29.01 -9.57 6.63
C THR A 155 -28.28 -8.31 7.11
N VAL A 156 -27.13 -8.50 7.75
CA VAL A 156 -26.28 -7.40 8.24
C VAL A 156 -24.92 -7.40 7.55
N LEU A 157 -24.42 -6.21 7.19
CA LEU A 157 -23.11 -6.04 6.57
C LEU A 157 -22.13 -5.39 7.56
N PRO A 158 -20.95 -6.00 7.84
CA PRO A 158 -19.96 -5.36 8.69
C PRO A 158 -19.33 -4.16 7.98
N VAL A 159 -19.30 -3.02 8.67
CA VAL A 159 -18.62 -1.80 8.22
C VAL A 159 -17.27 -1.69 8.93
N PRO A 160 -16.14 -1.63 8.20
CA PRO A 160 -14.83 -1.39 8.80
C PRO A 160 -14.76 -0.05 9.57
N ASP A 161 -14.11 -0.05 10.73
CA ASP A 161 -14.05 1.11 11.64
C ASP A 161 -13.49 2.39 10.97
N TYR A 162 -12.56 2.26 10.02
CA TYR A 162 -11.96 3.41 9.32
C TYR A 162 -12.92 4.12 8.34
N LEU A 163 -14.11 3.57 8.11
CA LEU A 163 -15.15 4.18 7.28
C LEU A 163 -16.22 4.90 8.11
N ASP A 164 -16.25 4.70 9.43
CA ASP A 164 -17.21 5.31 10.32
C ASP A 164 -16.61 6.57 10.97
N ASP A 165 -16.87 7.73 10.35
CA ASP A 165 -16.32 9.03 10.78
C ASP A 165 -16.77 9.41 12.21
N ASP A 166 -17.87 8.86 12.73
CA ASP A 166 -18.37 9.12 14.09
C ASP A 166 -17.55 8.41 15.16
N ARG A 167 -16.88 7.29 14.82
CA ARG A 167 -16.06 6.50 15.77
C ARG A 167 -14.60 6.94 15.80
N MET A 168 -14.18 7.79 14.87
CA MET A 168 -12.81 8.33 14.80
C MET A 168 -12.66 9.68 15.54
N GLN A 169 -13.75 10.25 16.06
CA GLN A 169 -13.77 11.47 16.87
C GLN A 169 -13.77 11.13 18.37
#